data_AF-A0A4Z0GWB1-F1
#
_entry.id   AF-A0A4Z0GWB1-F1
#
_cell.length_a   1.000
_cell.length_b   1.000
_cell.length_c   1.000
_cell.angle_alpha   90.00
_cell.angle_beta   90.00
_cell.angle_gamma   90.00
#
_symmetry.space_group_name_H-M   'P 1'
#
loop_
_entity.id
_entity.type
_entity.pdbx_description
1 polymer ?
#
loop_
_entity_poly.entity_id
_entity_poly.type
_entity_poly.pdbx_seq_one_letter_code
_entity_poly.pdbx_strand_id
1 'polypeptide(L)' 'MVRGYFDKFPNSTFYFRRIRRYYILYTLDWQLDDPEVTTDDREQMQTLINEALGREREYQHRKSRSL' A
#
# COMPACT_ATOMS: atom_id res chain seq x y z
N MET A 1 -0.07 8.39 -10.20
CA MET A 1 0.65 7.89 -9.02
C MET A 1 -0.04 8.45 -7.78
N VAL A 2 -0.17 7.69 -6.71
CA VAL A 2 -0.75 8.17 -5.43
C VAL A 2 0.33 8.08 -4.36
N ARG A 3 0.43 9.10 -3.51
CA ARG A 3 1.28 9.09 -2.33
C ARG A 3 0.45 8.68 -1.13
N GLY A 4 0.98 7.80 -0.29
CA GLY A 4 0.40 7.41 0.98
C GLY A 4 1.36 7.74 2.11
N TYR A 5 0.78 8.23 3.21
CA TYR A 5 1.45 8.56 4.47
C TYR A 5 0.76 7.74 5.55
N PHE A 6 1.54 7.11 6.44
CA PHE A 6 1.03 6.16 7.43
C PHE A 6 1.60 6.51 8.79
N ASP A 7 0.77 6.45 9.83
CA ASP A 7 1.15 6.88 11.19
C ASP A 7 2.35 6.10 11.75
N LYS A 8 2.52 4.83 11.35
CA LYS A 8 3.66 4.00 11.74
C LYS A 8 4.99 4.46 11.11
N PHE A 9 4.93 5.19 9.99
CA PHE A 9 6.08 5.63 9.20
C PHE A 9 5.96 7.15 8.94
N PRO A 10 6.07 7.98 9.98
CA PRO A 10 5.77 9.41 9.90
C PRO A 10 6.72 10.19 8.99
N ASN A 11 7.95 9.69 8.77
CA ASN A 11 8.95 10.37 7.96
C ASN A 11 9.07 9.81 6.53
N SER A 12 8.56 8.60 6.30
CA SER A 12 8.65 7.90 5.03
C SER A 12 7.47 8.23 4.11
N THR A 13 7.71 8.16 2.79
CA THR A 13 6.67 8.33 1.77
C THR A 13 6.49 7.07 0.94
N PHE A 14 5.25 6.61 0.79
CA PHE A 14 4.93 5.41 0.03
C PHE A 14 4.25 5.76 -1.29
N TYR A 15 4.73 5.20 -2.40
CA TYR A 15 4.21 5.49 -3.73
C TYR A 15 3.44 4.30 -4.27
N PHE A 16 2.16 4.54 -4.57
CA PHE A 16 1.26 3.54 -5.12
C PHE A 16 1.03 3.79 -6.60
N ARG A 17 1.13 2.71 -7.38
CA ARG A 17 0.74 2.70 -8.79
C ARG A 17 -0.55 1.93 -8.96
N ARG A 18 -1.39 2.40 -9.87
CA ARG A 18 -2.58 1.67 -10.27
C ARG A 18 -2.19 0.53 -11.21
N ILE A 19 -2.66 -0.68 -10.90
CA ILE A 19 -2.63 -1.82 -11.80
C ILE A 19 -4.06 -2.24 -12.08
N ARG A 20 -4.49 -2.08 -13.34
CA ARG A 20 -5.87 -2.33 -13.78
C ARG A 20 -6.90 -1.55 -12.94
N ARG A 21 -7.48 -2.19 -11.93
CA ARG A 21 -8.60 -1.68 -11.11
C ARG A 21 -8.25 -1.44 -9.64
N TYR A 22 -7.02 -1.73 -9.22
CA TYR A 22 -6.56 -1.52 -7.84
C TYR A 22 -5.17 -0.88 -7.81
N TYR A 23 -4.72 -0.47 -6.63
CA TYR A 23 -3.42 0.14 -6.38
C TYR A 23 -2.50 -0.85 -5.68
N ILE A 24 -1.21 -0.82 -6.01
CA ILE A 24 -0.18 -1.59 -5.30
C ILE A 24 0.97 -0.68 -4.92
N LEU A 25 1.70 -1.08 -3.88
CA LEU A 25 2.95 -0.40 -3.52
C LEU A 25 3.95 -0.60 -4.66
N TYR A 26 4.50 0.50 -5.19
CA TYR A 26 5.44 0.49 -6.31
C TYR A 26 6.86 0.77 -5.85
N THR A 27 7.03 1.85 -5.09
CA THR A 27 8.29 2.24 -4.49
C THR A 27 8.00 3.00 -3.20
N LEU A 28 9.02 3.20 -2.38
CA LEU A 28 8.94 3.90 -1.12
C LEU A 28 10.25 4.67 -0.90
N ASP A 29 10.13 5.83 -0.27
CA ASP A 29 11.24 6.62 0.25
C ASP A 29 11.23 6.42 1.76
N TRP A 30 12.02 5.45 2.23
CA TRP A 30 12.08 5.09 3.65
C TRP A 30 13.21 5.84 4.34
N GLN A 31 12.90 6.34 5.53
CA GLN A 31 13.82 7.08 6.38
C GLN A 31 14.29 6.18 7.54
N LEU A 32 15.55 6.29 7.94
CA LEU A 32 16.16 5.46 8.98
C LEU A 32 15.47 5.61 10.35
N ASP A 33 14.86 6.76 10.62
CA ASP A 33 14.09 7.03 11.84
C ASP A 33 12.74 6.30 11.92
N ASP A 34 12.27 5.75 10.79
CA ASP A 34 11.05 4.95 10.76
C ASP A 34 11.36 3.45 10.92
N PRO A 35 10.43 2.65 11.46
CA PRO A 35 10.63 1.22 11.62
C PRO A 35 10.82 0.50 10.28
N GLU A 36 11.38 -0.71 10.32
CA GLU A 36 11.48 -1.57 9.12
C GLU A 36 10.08 -1.87 8.55
N VAL A 37 9.96 -1.77 7.23
CA VAL A 37 8.72 -2.09 6.52
C VAL A 37 8.61 -3.61 6.33
N THR A 38 7.75 -4.25 7.12
CA THR A 38 7.51 -5.70 7.03
C THR A 38 6.58 -6.08 5.88
N THR A 39 6.46 -7.37 5.60
CA THR A 39 5.48 -7.88 4.61
C THR A 39 4.04 -7.59 5.03
N ASP A 40 3.73 -7.71 6.32
CA ASP A 40 2.41 -7.42 6.87
C ASP A 40 2.04 -5.94 6.70
N ASP A 41 3.00 -5.04 6.99
CA ASP A 41 2.84 -3.60 6.75
C ASP A 41 2.49 -3.31 5.28
N ARG A 42 3.20 -3.94 4.34
CA ARG A 42 2.94 -3.76 2.91
C ARG A 42 1.55 -4.25 2.52
N GLU A 43 1.07 -5.32 3.13
CA GLU A 43 -0.27 -5.85 2.87
C GLU A 43 -1.35 -4.92 3.43
N GLN A 44 -1.16 -4.45 4.66
CA GLN A 44 -2.08 -3.53 5.32
C GLN A 44 -2.16 -2.19 4.58
N MET A 45 -1.01 -1.59 4.23
CA MET A 45 -0.95 -0.35 3.45
C MET A 45 -1.70 -0.42 2.12
N GLN A 46 -1.53 -1.53 1.39
CA GLN A 46 -2.23 -1.74 0.14
C GLN A 46 -3.73 -1.95 0.35
N THR A 47 -4.13 -2.55 1.47
CA THR A 47 -5.55 -2.71 1.81
C THR A 47 -6.16 -1.34 2.09
N LEU A 48 -5.54 -0.55 2.99
CA LEU A 48 -5.97 0.80 3.38
C LEU A 48 -6.09 1.75 2.20
N ILE A 49 -5.09 1.79 1.30
CA ILE A 49 -5.14 2.70 0.15
C ILE A 49 -6.24 2.32 -0.84
N ASN A 50 -6.51 1.02 -1.02
CA ASN A 50 -7.56 0.57 -1.91
C ASN A 50 -8.94 0.81 -1.29
N GLU A 51 -9.09 0.67 0.02
CA GLU A 51 -10.31 1.08 0.73
C GLU A 51 -10.57 2.57 0.58
N ALA A 52 -9.59 3.42 0.90
CA ALA A 52 -9.70 4.88 0.80
C ALA A 52 -10.04 5.37 -0.62
N LEU A 53 -9.62 4.63 -1.66
CA LEU A 53 -9.88 4.98 -3.06
C LEU A 53 -11.07 4.23 -3.68
N GLY A 54 -11.85 3.48 -2.88
CA GLY A 54 -13.03 2.74 -3.35
C GLY A 54 -12.71 1.56 -4.27
N ARG A 55 -11.54 0.94 -4.12
CA ARG A 55 -11.00 -0.19 -4.91
C ARG A 55 -10.79 -1.47 -4.11
N GLU A 56 -11.23 -1.51 -2.85
CA GLU A 56 -11.07 -2.65 -1.96
C GLU A 56 -11.53 -3.98 -2.59
N ARG A 57 -12.76 -4.04 -3.13
CA ARG A 57 -13.31 -5.27 -3.75
C ARG A 57 -12.39 -5.82 -4.85
N GLU A 58 -11.92 -4.96 -5.73
CA GLU A 58 -11.03 -5.33 -6.84
C GLU A 58 -9.66 -5.82 -6.33
N TYR A 59 -9.18 -5.22 -5.24
CA TYR A 59 -7.94 -5.65 -4.59
C TYR A 59 -8.10 -7.02 -3.89
N GLN A 60 -9.23 -7.28 -3.22
CA GLN A 60 -9.50 -8.58 -2.59
C GLN A 60 -9.70 -9.69 -3.63
N HIS A 61 -10.39 -9.40 -4.74
CA HIS A 61 -10.54 -10.34 -5.86
C HIS A 61 -9.19 -10.72 -6.49
N ARG A 62 -8.15 -9.87 -6.38
CA ARG A 62 -6.78 -10.26 -6.76
C ARG A 62 -6.23 -11.30 -5.78
N LYS A 63 -6.37 -11.06 -4.46
CA LYS A 63 -5.84 -11.97 -3.43
C LYS A 63 -6.45 -13.37 -3.55
N SER A 64 -7.76 -13.47 -3.84
CA SER A 64 -8.43 -14.76 -4.00
C SER A 64 -7.98 -15.59 -5.21
N ARG A 65 -7.25 -14.99 -6.17
CA ARG A 65 -6.70 -15.69 -7.34
C ARG A 65 -5.22 -16.05 -7.18
N SER A 66 -4.59 -15.58 -6.10
CA SER A 66 -3.19 -15.89 -5.76
C SER A 66 -3.06 -16.91 -4.63
N LEU A 67 -4.18 -17.28 -4.00
CA LEU A 67 -4.37 -18.47 -3.15
C LEU A 67 -4.81 -19.65 -4.03
#